data_AF-A0AAV5IYS4-F1
#
_entry.id   AF-A0AAV5IYS4-F1
#
_cell.length_a   1.000
_cell.length_b   1.000
_cell.length_c   1.000
_cell.angle_alpha   90.00
_cell.angle_beta   90.00
_cell.angle_gamma   90.00
#
_symmetry.space_group_name_H-M   'P 1'
#
loop_
_entity.id
_entity.type
_entity.pdbx_description
1 polymer ?
#
loop_
_entity_poly.entity_id
_entity_poly.type
_entity_poly.pdbx_seq_one_letter_code
_entity_poly.pdbx_strand_id
1 'polypeptide(L)'
;MARAIRGVIRAVAICCLALLASAQITFPPEVKALRAIRDKLQDPSNNLNWTKSNDPCTSNWTGVICYIDQSDGYPHVEELYDYLFSVPVILINFYIAS
;
A
#
# COMPACT_ATOMS: atom_id res chain seq x y z
N MET A 1 24.81 3.71 -38.67
CA MET A 1 23.38 3.41 -38.42
C MET A 1 23.14 2.38 -37.31
N ALA A 2 23.80 1.20 -37.31
CA ALA A 2 23.54 0.14 -36.31
C ALA A 2 23.76 0.52 -34.82
N ARG A 3 24.65 1.47 -34.50
CA ARG A 3 24.88 1.94 -33.11
C ARG A 3 23.72 2.76 -32.56
N ALA A 4 23.10 3.61 -33.40
CA ALA A 4 21.95 4.42 -33.03
C ALA A 4 20.71 3.54 -32.78
N ILE A 5 20.49 2.53 -33.64
CA ILE A 5 19.38 1.57 -33.51
C ILE A 5 19.48 0.79 -32.19
N ARG A 6 20.68 0.31 -31.82
CA ARG A 6 20.91 -0.36 -30.53
C ARG A 6 20.66 0.56 -29.33
N GLY A 7 21.02 1.83 -29.44
CA GLY A 7 20.74 2.84 -28.41
C GLY A 7 19.24 3.06 -28.22
N VAL A 8 18.50 3.21 -29.32
CA VAL A 8 17.04 3.37 -29.31
C VAL A 8 16.34 2.16 -28.70
N ILE A 9 16.73 0.94 -29.08
CA ILE A 9 16.15 -0.30 -28.53
C ILE A 9 16.36 -0.37 -27.00
N ARG A 10 17.56 -0.03 -26.51
CA ARG A 10 17.84 -0.01 -25.07
C ARG A 10 17.01 1.03 -24.33
N ALA A 11 16.91 2.25 -24.88
CA ALA A 11 16.13 3.31 -24.28
C ALA A 11 14.64 2.94 -24.19
N VAL A 12 14.08 2.37 -25.27
CA VAL A 12 12.69 1.90 -25.30
C VAL A 12 12.48 0.76 -24.29
N ALA A 13 13.38 -0.23 -24.24
CA ALA A 13 13.27 -1.33 -23.28
C ALA A 13 13.30 -0.84 -21.82
N ILE A 14 14.18 0.10 -21.47
CA ILE A 14 14.25 0.70 -20.13
C ILE A 14 12.95 1.46 -19.82
N CYS A 15 12.42 2.21 -20.80
CA CYS A 15 11.17 2.96 -20.63
C CYS A 15 9.97 2.02 -20.44
N CYS A 16 9.88 0.94 -21.22
CA CYS A 16 8.86 -0.10 -21.06
C CYS A 16 8.95 -0.81 -19.70
N LEU A 17 10.17 -1.14 -19.23
CA LEU A 17 10.37 -1.75 -17.91
C LEU A 17 10.01 -0.81 -16.77
N ALA A 18 10.28 0.49 -16.91
CA ALA A 18 9.88 1.49 -15.92
C ALA A 18 8.36 1.66 -15.84
N LEU A 19 7.63 1.52 -16.96
CA LEU A 19 6.17 1.52 -16.99
C LEU A 19 5.57 0.25 -16.35
N LEU A 20 6.26 -0.89 -16.45
CA LEU A 20 5.87 -2.15 -15.77
C LEU A 20 6.16 -2.10 -14.27
N ALA A 21 7.10 -1.25 -13.83
CA ALA A 21 7.33 -0.94 -12.43
C ALA A 21 6.29 0.06 -11.89
N SER A 22 5.01 -0.16 -12.17
CA SER A 22 3.97 0.37 -11.29
C SER A 22 4.08 -0.39 -9.98
N ALA A 23 4.81 0.18 -9.00
CA ALA A 23 4.65 -0.25 -7.62
C ALA A 23 3.17 -0.07 -7.31
N GLN A 24 2.45 -1.19 -7.17
CA GLN A 24 1.02 -1.20 -6.89
C GLN A 24 0.84 -0.54 -5.51
N ILE A 25 0.46 0.74 -5.51
CA ILE A 25 0.21 1.51 -4.28
C ILE A 25 -1.12 1.06 -3.70
N THR A 26 -1.24 0.97 -2.38
CA THR A 26 -2.50 0.62 -1.72
C THR A 26 -3.60 1.60 -2.14
N PHE A 27 -4.84 1.13 -2.25
CA PHE A 27 -5.98 1.95 -2.68
C PHE A 27 -6.04 3.28 -1.90
N PRO A 28 -6.00 4.47 -2.55
CA PRO A 28 -5.74 5.73 -1.86
C PRO A 28 -6.73 6.09 -0.72
N PRO A 29 -8.04 5.80 -0.82
CA PRO A 29 -8.97 5.98 0.29
C PRO A 29 -8.63 5.16 1.53
N GLU A 30 -8.18 3.91 1.37
CA GLU A 30 -7.78 3.04 2.48
C GLU A 30 -6.50 3.53 3.14
N VAL A 31 -5.52 3.99 2.34
CA VAL A 31 -4.31 4.64 2.87
C VAL A 31 -4.67 5.84 3.74
N LYS A 32 -5.64 6.66 3.31
CA LYS A 32 -6.10 7.82 4.09
C LYS A 32 -6.75 7.37 5.40
N ALA A 33 -7.58 6.34 5.38
CA ALA A 33 -8.23 5.80 6.57
C ALA A 33 -7.20 5.24 7.57
N LEU A 34 -6.27 4.41 7.12
CA LEU A 34 -5.22 3.82 7.96
C LEU A 34 -4.29 4.87 8.57
N ARG A 35 -3.97 5.93 7.81
CA ARG A 35 -3.20 7.06 8.34
C ARG A 35 -3.95 7.80 9.46
N ALA A 36 -5.26 7.94 9.34
CA ALA A 36 -6.08 8.54 10.38
C ALA A 36 -6.11 7.68 11.65
N ILE A 37 -6.21 6.36 11.50
CA ILE A 37 -6.11 5.40 12.63
C ILE A 37 -4.75 5.52 13.30
N ARG A 38 -3.65 5.47 12.54
CA ARG A 38 -2.29 5.62 13.07
C ARG A 38 -2.17 6.87 13.94
N ASP A 39 -2.69 8.00 13.47
CA ASP A 39 -2.59 9.28 14.19
C ASP A 39 -3.36 9.29 15.53
N LYS A 40 -4.27 8.33 15.74
CA LYS A 40 -5.02 8.13 16.98
C LYS A 40 -4.52 6.96 17.81
N LEU A 41 -3.86 5.99 17.18
CA LEU A 41 -3.39 4.77 17.80
C LEU A 41 -2.19 5.07 18.70
N GLN A 42 -2.33 4.78 19.99
CA GLN A 42 -1.20 4.77 20.90
C GLN A 42 -0.54 3.40 20.80
N ASP A 43 0.75 3.39 20.43
CA ASP A 43 1.58 2.18 20.43
C ASP A 43 2.74 2.36 21.44
N PRO A 44 2.46 2.20 22.76
CA PRO A 44 3.48 2.38 23.80
C PRO A 44 4.62 1.37 23.69
N SER A 45 4.33 0.20 23.11
CA SER A 45 5.28 -0.90 22.94
C SER A 45 6.10 -0.75 21.65
N ASN A 46 5.76 0.20 20.78
CA ASN A 46 6.42 0.48 19.51
C ASN A 46 6.58 -0.79 18.62
N ASN A 47 5.52 -1.60 18.57
CA ASN A 47 5.47 -2.84 17.81
C ASN A 47 4.95 -2.63 16.37
N LEU A 48 4.35 -1.49 16.09
CA LEU A 48 3.79 -1.15 14.79
C LEU A 48 4.81 -0.37 13.96
N ASN A 49 5.02 -0.82 12.71
CA ASN A 49 5.88 -0.16 11.73
C ASN A 49 5.14 0.86 10.85
N TRP A 50 4.03 1.42 11.34
CA TRP A 50 3.10 2.25 10.57
C TRP A 50 3.66 3.67 10.37
N THR A 51 4.43 3.89 9.30
CA THR A 51 5.08 5.19 9.02
C THR A 51 4.31 6.05 8.02
N LYS A 52 4.52 7.38 8.02
CA LYS A 52 3.86 8.29 7.06
C LYS A 52 4.38 8.17 5.63
N SER A 53 5.66 7.84 5.48
CA SER A 53 6.35 7.80 4.19
C SER A 53 6.08 6.54 3.39
N ASN A 54 5.65 5.47 4.05
CA ASN A 54 5.56 4.16 3.46
C ASN A 54 4.10 3.79 3.19
N ASP A 55 3.91 2.97 2.16
CA ASP A 55 2.60 2.48 1.77
C ASP A 55 2.26 1.19 2.55
N PRO A 56 1.01 1.02 3.05
CA PRO A 56 0.66 -0.07 3.96
C PRO A 56 0.91 -1.47 3.41
N CYS A 57 0.45 -1.75 2.19
CA CYS A 57 0.55 -3.08 1.59
C CYS A 57 1.93 -3.35 0.99
N THR A 58 2.59 -2.35 0.41
CA THR A 58 3.93 -2.56 -0.18
C THR A 58 5.04 -2.66 0.86
N SER A 59 4.85 -2.05 2.04
CA SER A 59 5.85 -2.05 3.11
C SER A 59 5.55 -3.03 4.23
N ASN A 60 4.54 -3.90 4.06
CA ASN A 60 4.09 -4.90 5.03
C ASN A 60 3.88 -4.30 6.43
N TRP A 61 2.89 -3.41 6.55
CA TRP A 61 2.54 -2.88 7.86
C TRP A 61 2.13 -4.00 8.82
N THR A 62 2.64 -3.96 10.05
CA THR A 62 2.33 -4.95 11.09
C THR A 62 0.83 -5.02 11.28
N GLY A 63 0.26 -6.22 11.15
CA GLY A 63 -1.18 -6.44 11.34
C GLY A 63 -2.07 -5.98 10.18
N VAL A 64 -1.52 -5.51 9.06
CA VAL A 64 -2.29 -5.17 7.86
C VAL A 64 -2.23 -6.33 6.86
N ILE A 65 -3.38 -6.91 6.53
CA ILE A 65 -3.49 -7.95 5.49
C ILE A 65 -4.00 -7.32 4.21
N CYS A 66 -3.31 -7.58 3.10
CA CYS A 66 -3.67 -7.03 1.81
C CYS A 66 -3.90 -8.12 0.76
N TYR A 67 -4.84 -7.86 -0.14
CA TYR A 67 -5.07 -8.65 -1.35
C TYR A 67 -4.99 -7.73 -2.57
N ILE A 68 -4.71 -8.31 -3.74
CA ILE A 68 -4.73 -7.55 -5.00
C ILE A 68 -6.11 -7.75 -5.63
N ASP A 69 -6.85 -6.65 -5.82
CA ASP A 69 -8.08 -6.69 -6.58
C ASP A 69 -7.76 -6.59 -8.09
N GLN A 70 -8.30 -7.52 -8.88
CA GLN A 70 -8.10 -7.53 -10.32
C GLN A 70 -8.99 -6.50 -11.04
N SER A 71 -9.99 -5.94 -10.36
CA SER A 71 -10.95 -4.99 -10.94
C SER A 71 -10.35 -3.61 -11.16
N ASP A 72 -9.58 -3.08 -10.20
CA ASP A 72 -8.94 -1.77 -10.29
C ASP A 72 -7.41 -1.84 -10.29
N GLY A 73 -6.86 -3.03 -10.04
CA GLY A 73 -5.43 -3.30 -10.03
C GLY A 73 -4.72 -2.86 -8.76
N TYR A 74 -5.41 -2.30 -7.77
CA TYR A 74 -4.79 -1.83 -6.54
C TYR A 74 -4.74 -2.95 -5.48
N PRO A 75 -3.73 -2.96 -4.59
CA PRO A 75 -3.80 -3.71 -3.36
C PRO A 75 -4.81 -3.06 -2.43
N HIS A 76 -5.71 -3.87 -1.90
CA HIS A 76 -6.72 -3.49 -0.92
C HIS A 76 -6.43 -4.15 0.42
N VAL A 77 -6.78 -3.46 1.50
CA VAL A 77 -6.67 -3.98 2.86
C VAL A 77 -7.92 -4.80 3.19
N GLU A 78 -7.71 -6.08 3.48
CA GLU A 78 -8.75 -7.04 3.82
C GLU A 78 -9.09 -6.98 5.31
N GLU A 79 -8.06 -7.07 6.15
CA GLU A 79 -8.19 -7.22 7.60
C GLU A 79 -7.10 -6.42 8.33
N LEU A 80 -7.47 -5.89 9.50
CA LEU A 80 -6.54 -5.33 10.47
C LEU A 80 -6.54 -6.16 11.76
N TYR A 81 -5.38 -6.66 12.12
CA TYR A 81 -5.12 -7.27 13.41
C TYR A 81 -4.48 -6.24 14.34
N ASP A 82 -5.20 -5.87 15.40
CA ASP A 82 -4.56 -5.35 16.61
C ASP A 82 -4.40 -6.53 17.59
N TYR A 83 -3.37 -6.50 18.43
CA TYR A 83 -2.99 -7.58 19.35
C TYR A 83 -4.10 -8.00 20.34
N LEU A 84 -5.25 -7.32 20.34
CA LEU A 84 -6.39 -7.60 21.21
C LEU A 84 -7.65 -8.07 20.47
N PHE A 85 -7.90 -7.70 19.19
CA PHE A 85 -9.08 -8.15 18.42
C PHE A 85 -8.86 -8.05 16.90
N SER A 86 -9.43 -8.99 16.12
CA SER A 86 -9.55 -8.84 14.66
C SER A 86 -10.71 -7.89 14.36
N VAL A 87 -10.43 -6.73 13.77
CA VAL A 87 -11.44 -5.70 13.52
C VAL A 87 -11.71 -5.65 12.01
N PRO A 88 -12.86 -6.12 11.51
CA PRO A 88 -13.21 -5.96 10.11
C PRO A 88 -13.22 -4.48 9.73
N VAL A 89 -12.73 -4.15 8.53
CA VAL A 89 -12.60 -2.77 8.02
C VAL A 89 -13.94 -1.99 8.03
N ILE A 90 -15.07 -2.71 8.03
CA ILE A 90 -16.42 -2.15 8.21
C ILE A 90 -16.58 -1.43 9.57
N LEU A 91 -16.01 -1.96 10.66
CA LEU A 91 -16.10 -1.35 11.99
C LEU A 91 -15.17 -0.13 12.13
N ILE A 92 -14.08 -0.08 11.37
CA ILE A 92 -13.18 1.07 11.31
C ILE A 92 -13.91 2.29 10.74
N ASN A 93 -14.71 2.11 9.69
CA ASN A 93 -15.53 3.19 9.15
C ASN A 93 -16.52 3.74 10.19
N PHE A 94 -17.00 2.91 11.13
CA PHE A 94 -17.85 3.33 12.24
C PHE A 94 -17.07 4.13 13.30
N TYR A 95 -15.85 3.71 13.64
CA TYR A 95 -14.98 4.39 14.60
C TYR A 95 -14.46 5.74 14.08
N ILE A 96 -14.23 5.88 12.78
CA ILE A 96 -13.77 7.14 12.15
C ILE A 96 -14.94 8.13 11.95
N ALA A 97 -16.19 7.65 11.90
CA ALA A 97 -17.39 8.49 11.74
C ALA A 97 -18.00 9.00 13.07
N SER A 98 -17.40 8.62 14.20
CA SER A 98 -17.78 9.03 15.56
C SER A 98 -16.85 10.12 16.09
#